data_AF-A0A9Y1BLR7-F1
#
_entry.id   AF-A0A9Y1BLR7-F1
#
_cell.length_a   1.000
_cell.length_b   1.000
_cell.length_c   1.000
_cell.angle_alpha   90.00
_cell.angle_beta   90.00
_cell.angle_gamma   90.00
#
_symmetry.space_group_name_H-M   'P 1'
#
loop_
_entity.id
_entity.type
_entity.pdbx_description
1 polymer ?
#
loop_
_entity_poly.entity_id
_entity_poly.type
_entity_poly.pdbx_seq_one_letter_code
_entity_poly.pdbx_strand_id
1 'polypeptide(L)'
;MVSVILHLPDNILAILKAIFDVLLFVTFIFLVVIIFILRKRFPLFEKKKIFYPLLSFGILGTLSSLMNAYDEFFWFNPKSFYDQIWKPTKLGLMVIAIILLVVMFFQFYQLSKRLLGEE
;
A
#
# COMPACT_ATOMS: atom_id res chain seq x y z
N MET A 1 -26.60 12.64 -4.25
CA MET A 1 -26.39 11.20 -4.43
C MET A 1 -25.06 11.04 -5.15
N VAL A 2 -24.14 10.22 -4.62
CA VAL A 2 -22.86 9.94 -5.29
C VAL A 2 -23.09 8.79 -6.26
N SER A 3 -22.76 8.97 -7.53
CA SER A 3 -22.73 7.92 -8.54
C SER A 3 -21.30 7.70 -9.03
N VAL A 4 -21.04 6.49 -9.51
CA VAL A 4 -19.75 6.09 -10.07
C VAL A 4 -19.94 5.85 -11.57
N ILE A 5 -19.05 6.40 -12.37
CA ILE A 5 -19.04 6.28 -13.82
C ILE A 5 -17.80 5.48 -14.20
N LEU A 6 -17.99 4.42 -14.99
CA LEU A 6 -16.87 3.69 -15.58
C LEU A 6 -16.18 4.57 -16.62
N HIS A 7 -14.87 4.74 -16.48
CA HIS A 7 -14.00 5.41 -17.43
C HIS A 7 -12.88 4.45 -17.81
N LEU A 8 -12.64 4.26 -19.10
CA LEU A 8 -11.55 3.40 -19.56
C LEU A 8 -10.34 4.27 -19.96
N PRO A 9 -9.12 3.85 -19.62
CA PRO A 9 -7.90 4.52 -20.09
C PRO A 9 -7.92 4.66 -21.61
N ASP A 10 -7.76 5.89 -22.10
CA ASP A 10 -7.96 6.26 -23.51
C ASP A 10 -6.65 6.38 -24.30
N ASN A 11 -5.51 6.44 -23.61
CA ASN A 11 -4.19 6.55 -24.21
C ASN A 11 -3.19 5.52 -23.66
N ILE A 12 -2.11 5.28 -24.40
CA ILE A 12 -1.11 4.24 -24.08
C ILE A 12 -0.48 4.47 -22.70
N LEU A 13 -0.22 5.72 -22.32
CA LEU A 13 0.35 6.05 -21.02
C LEU A 13 -0.61 5.72 -19.87
N ALA A 14 -1.90 6.03 -20.04
CA ALA A 14 -2.94 5.72 -19.06
C ALA A 14 -3.14 4.20 -18.93
N ILE A 15 -3.11 3.46 -20.05
CA ILE A 15 -3.19 2.00 -20.03
C ILE A 15 -2.00 1.41 -19.26
N LEU A 16 -0.77 1.84 -19.56
CA LEU A 16 0.41 1.36 -18.84
C LEU A 16 0.35 1.69 -17.35
N LYS A 17 -0.06 2.91 -17.01
CA LYS A 17 -0.24 3.32 -15.62
C LYS A 17 -1.25 2.43 -14.89
N ALA A 18 -2.41 2.19 -15.48
CA ALA A 18 -3.42 1.30 -14.92
C ALA A 18 -2.88 -0.12 -14.70
N ILE A 19 -2.09 -0.66 -15.64
CA ILE A 19 -1.42 -1.96 -15.48
C ILE A 19 -0.46 -1.92 -14.28
N PHE A 20 0.37 -0.89 -14.15
CA PHE A 20 1.29 -0.75 -13.01
C PHE A 20 0.55 -0.63 -11.69
N ASP A 21 -0.55 0.13 -11.62
CA ASP A 21 -1.35 0.28 -10.40
C ASP A 21 -2.00 -1.05 -9.98
N VAL A 22 -2.50 -1.83 -10.94
CA VAL A 22 -3.03 -3.18 -10.68
C VAL A 22 -1.93 -4.15 -10.23
N LEU A 23 -0.76 -4.13 -10.88
CA LEU A 23 0.39 -4.97 -10.47
C LEU A 23 0.90 -4.59 -9.07
N LEU A 24 0.89 -3.30 -8.74
CA LEU A 24 1.26 -2.81 -7.42
C LEU A 24 0.28 -3.33 -6.35
N PHE A 25 -1.02 -3.27 -6.63
CA PHE A 25 -2.05 -3.83 -5.76
C PHE A 25 -1.85 -5.33 -5.51
N VAL A 26 -1.62 -6.09 -6.58
CA VAL A 26 -1.32 -7.53 -6.49
C VAL A 26 -0.06 -7.78 -5.65
N THR A 27 0.98 -6.96 -5.83
CA THR A 27 2.23 -7.05 -5.07
C THR A 27 2.00 -6.84 -3.57
N PHE A 28 1.17 -5.87 -3.18
CA PHE A 28 0.83 -5.65 -1.78
C PHE A 28 0.02 -6.81 -1.18
N ILE A 29 -0.90 -7.42 -1.94
CA ILE A 29 -1.58 -8.65 -1.52
C ILE A 29 -0.56 -9.75 -1.26
N PHE A 30 0.36 -10.00 -2.20
CA PHE A 30 1.41 -11.01 -2.02
C PHE A 30 2.27 -10.71 -0.79
N LEU A 31 2.62 -9.45 -0.55
CA LEU A 31 3.37 -9.03 0.62
C LEU A 31 2.61 -9.38 1.91
N VAL A 32 1.32 -9.06 2.01
CA VAL A 32 0.47 -9.44 3.16
C VAL A 32 0.50 -10.95 3.39
N VAL A 33 0.33 -11.75 2.33
CA VAL A 33 0.37 -13.22 2.42
C VAL A 33 1.73 -13.71 2.92
N ILE A 34 2.83 -13.20 2.36
CA ILE A 34 4.20 -13.55 2.77
C ILE A 34 4.43 -13.23 4.23
N ILE A 35 3.93 -12.09 4.74
CA ILE A 35 4.05 -11.71 6.16
C ILE A 35 3.42 -12.76 7.07
N PHE A 36 2.25 -13.28 6.72
CA PHE A 36 1.61 -14.36 7.48
C PHE A 36 2.40 -15.67 7.41
N ILE A 37 2.95 -16.00 6.24
CA ILE A 37 3.82 -17.19 6.07
C ILE A 37 5.09 -17.06 6.94
N LEU A 38 5.76 -15.91 6.89
CA LEU A 38 6.98 -15.65 7.65
C LEU A 38 6.74 -15.72 9.15
N ARG A 39 5.61 -15.17 9.63
CA ARG A 39 5.21 -15.30 11.05
C ARG A 39 5.14 -16.76 11.49
N LYS A 40 4.64 -17.66 10.64
CA LYS A 40 4.51 -19.08 10.98
C LYS A 40 5.87 -19.80 10.97
N ARG A 41 6.81 -19.35 10.13
CA ARG A 41 8.09 -20.04 9.88
C ARG A 41 9.24 -19.55 10.75
N PHE A 42 9.24 -18.29 11.17
CA PHE A 42 10.35 -17.69 11.91
C PHE A 42 9.90 -17.17 13.29
N PRO A 43 10.28 -17.83 14.40
CA PRO A 43 9.93 -17.38 15.75
C PRO A 43 10.64 -16.08 16.17
N LEU A 44 11.72 -15.69 15.48
CA LEU A 44 12.42 -14.41 15.64
C LEU A 44 11.62 -13.20 15.14
N PHE A 45 10.48 -13.41 14.48
CA PHE A 45 9.59 -12.34 14.03
C PHE A 45 8.86 -11.72 15.23
N GLU A 46 9.53 -10.80 15.92
CA GLU A 46 8.98 -10.10 17.08
C GLU A 46 7.66 -9.42 16.70
N LYS A 47 6.57 -9.84 17.37
CA LYS A 47 5.20 -9.39 17.05
C LYS A 47 5.09 -7.87 17.05
N LYS A 48 5.56 -7.23 18.13
CA LYS A 48 5.40 -5.79 18.37
C LYS A 48 6.32 -4.92 17.52
N LYS A 49 7.53 -5.41 17.21
CA LYS A 49 8.54 -4.59 16.52
C LYS A 49 8.56 -4.76 15.02
N ILE A 50 8.22 -5.94 14.49
CA ILE A 50 8.38 -6.25 13.07
C ILE A 50 7.04 -6.65 12.46
N PHE A 51 6.34 -7.61 13.09
CA PHE A 51 5.12 -8.17 12.50
C PHE A 51 4.01 -7.13 12.33
N TYR A 52 3.62 -6.43 13.39
CA TYR A 52 2.51 -5.46 13.29
C TYR A 52 2.85 -4.28 12.39
N PRO A 53 4.03 -3.63 12.46
CA PRO A 53 4.39 -2.57 11.51
C PRO A 53 4.36 -3.04 10.05
N LEU A 54 4.93 -4.22 9.78
CA LEU A 54 4.98 -4.80 8.43
C LEU A 54 3.58 -5.18 7.92
N LEU A 55 2.74 -5.74 8.78
CA LEU A 55 1.35 -6.05 8.45
C LEU A 55 0.52 -4.79 8.20
N SER A 56 0.66 -3.76 9.05
CA SER A 56 0.01 -2.47 8.88
C SER A 56 0.43 -1.80 7.58
N PHE A 57 1.71 -1.82 7.25
CA PHE A 57 2.22 -1.33 5.97
C PHE A 57 1.62 -2.12 4.79
N GLY A 58 1.59 -3.45 4.86
CA GLY A 58 0.98 -4.29 3.83
C GLY A 58 -0.49 -3.99 3.59
N ILE A 59 -1.28 -3.86 4.67
CA ILE A 59 -2.71 -3.57 4.60
C ILE A 59 -2.94 -2.16 4.04
N LEU A 60 -2.25 -1.15 4.57
CA LEU A 60 -2.41 0.24 4.12
C LEU A 60 -1.93 0.44 2.69
N GLY A 61 -0.84 -0.22 2.30
CA GLY A 61 -0.36 -0.25 0.93
C GLY A 61 -1.34 -0.94 -0.02
N THR A 62 -1.98 -2.04 0.41
CA THR A 62 -3.05 -2.72 -0.35
C THR A 62 -4.25 -1.78 -0.56
N LEU A 63 -4.71 -1.09 0.49
CA LEU A 63 -5.82 -0.14 0.39
C LEU A 63 -5.46 1.05 -0.51
N SER A 64 -4.26 1.62 -0.35
CA SER A 64 -3.80 2.75 -1.16
C SER A 64 -3.67 2.38 -2.64
N SER A 65 -3.09 1.21 -2.94
CA SER A 65 -2.93 0.73 -4.33
C SER A 65 -4.26 0.35 -4.96
N LEU A 66 -5.19 -0.22 -4.18
CA LEU A 66 -6.57 -0.45 -4.64
C LEU A 66 -7.26 0.87 -5.00
N MET A 67 -7.13 1.91 -4.18
CA MET A 67 -7.71 3.22 -4.48
C MET A 67 -7.10 3.85 -5.73
N ASN A 68 -5.79 3.68 -5.97
CA ASN A 68 -5.15 4.15 -7.20
C ASN A 68 -5.65 3.39 -8.42
N ALA A 69 -5.67 2.05 -8.36
CA ALA A 69 -6.18 1.22 -9.45
C ALA A 69 -7.65 1.56 -9.74
N TYR A 70 -8.48 1.74 -8.70
CA TYR A 70 -9.87 2.12 -8.84
C TYR A 70 -10.04 3.48 -9.52
N ASP A 71 -9.20 4.47 -9.20
CA ASP A 71 -9.24 5.82 -9.77
C ASP A 71 -9.00 5.84 -11.29
N GLU A 72 -8.23 4.88 -11.81
CA GLU A 72 -8.00 4.75 -13.26
C GLU A 72 -9.24 4.26 -14.03
N PHE A 73 -10.11 3.49 -13.37
CA PHE A 73 -11.29 2.89 -14.01
C PHE A 73 -12.61 3.55 -13.65
N PHE A 74 -12.68 4.30 -12.54
CA PHE A 74 -13.94 4.75 -11.98
C PHE A 74 -13.86 6.20 -11.49
N TRP A 75 -14.77 7.04 -12.00
CA TRP A 75 -14.88 8.44 -11.62
C TRP A 75 -16.15 8.70 -10.80
N PHE A 76 -16.04 9.54 -9.78
CA PHE A 76 -17.17 9.91 -8.93
C PHE A 76 -17.90 11.14 -9.46
N ASN A 77 -19.23 11.10 -9.41
CA ASN A 77 -20.12 12.21 -9.71
C ASN A 77 -21.04 12.46 -8.49
N PRO A 78 -21.14 13.69 -7.94
CA PRO A 78 -20.47 14.92 -8.36
C PRO A 78 -18.97 14.90 -8.12
N LYS A 79 -18.22 15.58 -8.99
CA LYS A 79 -16.76 15.73 -8.90
C LYS A 79 -16.31 16.33 -7.55
N SER A 80 -17.17 17.10 -6.89
CA SER A 80 -16.88 17.62 -5.54
C SER A 80 -16.58 16.51 -4.52
N PHE A 81 -17.23 15.35 -4.61
CA PHE A 81 -16.92 14.20 -3.75
C PHE A 81 -15.50 13.68 -4.02
N TYR A 82 -15.12 13.59 -5.30
CA TYR A 82 -13.78 13.20 -5.68
C TYR A 82 -12.72 14.14 -5.10
N ASP A 83 -12.89 15.44 -5.33
CA ASP A 83 -11.90 16.45 -4.97
C ASP A 83 -11.77 16.66 -3.45
N GLN A 84 -12.88 16.58 -2.71
CA GLN A 84 -12.90 16.88 -1.27
C GLN A 84 -12.71 15.67 -0.36
N ILE A 85 -13.06 14.46 -0.82
CA ILE A 85 -13.07 13.27 0.03
C ILE A 85 -12.13 12.21 -0.53
N TRP A 86 -12.36 11.76 -1.77
CA TRP A 86 -11.62 10.63 -2.33
C TRP A 86 -10.14 10.93 -2.52
N LYS A 87 -9.82 12.03 -3.22
CA LYS A 87 -8.44 12.41 -3.54
C LYS A 87 -7.61 12.73 -2.29
N PRO A 88 -8.09 13.50 -1.30
CA PRO A 88 -7.36 13.70 -0.05
C PRO A 88 -7.14 12.42 0.74
N THR A 89 -8.13 11.51 0.79
CA THR A 89 -8.00 10.21 1.47
C THR A 89 -6.92 9.36 0.82
N LYS A 90 -6.94 9.28 -0.53
CA LYS A 90 -5.94 8.56 -1.32
C LYS A 90 -4.53 9.06 -1.06
N LEU A 91 -4.34 10.39 -1.12
CA LEU A 91 -3.05 11.03 -0.86
C LEU A 91 -2.62 10.86 0.60
N GLY A 92 -3.54 10.97 1.56
CA GLY A 92 -3.28 10.75 2.97
C GLY A 92 -2.78 9.33 3.26
N LEU A 93 -3.43 8.32 2.68
CA LEU A 93 -2.98 6.92 2.79
C LEU A 93 -1.59 6.72 2.21
N MET A 94 -1.29 7.36 1.07
CA MET A 94 0.04 7.31 0.48
C MET A 94 1.10 7.93 1.40
N VAL A 95 0.82 9.09 2.02
CA VAL A 95 1.73 9.71 3.00
C VAL A 95 1.96 8.81 4.21
N ILE A 96 0.89 8.22 4.76
CA ILE A 96 1.00 7.27 5.88
C ILE A 96 1.85 6.06 5.48
N ALA A 97 1.65 5.51 4.28
CA ALA A 97 2.43 4.39 3.77
C ALA A 97 3.92 4.74 3.63
N ILE A 98 4.25 5.95 3.16
CA ILE A 98 5.64 6.43 3.07
C ILE A 98 6.26 6.54 4.47
N ILE A 99 5.56 7.11 5.44
CA ILE A 99 6.05 7.22 6.83
C ILE A 99 6.32 5.83 7.41
N LEU A 100 5.40 4.89 7.21
CA LEU A 100 5.57 3.51 7.66
C LEU A 100 6.76 2.83 6.98
N LEU A 101 6.94 3.01 5.67
CA LEU A 101 8.07 2.47 4.93
C LEU A 101 9.41 2.96 5.52
N VAL A 102 9.50 4.25 5.84
CA VAL A 102 10.69 4.84 6.48
C VAL A 102 10.94 4.22 7.85
N VAL A 103 9.91 4.15 8.71
CA VAL A 103 10.02 3.53 10.05
C VAL A 103 10.47 2.07 9.95
N MET A 104 9.93 1.34 9.00
CA MET A 104 10.28 -0.05 8.74
C MET A 104 11.73 -0.22 8.27
N PHE A 105 12.22 0.69 7.43
CA PHE A 105 13.61 0.67 7.00
C PHE A 105 14.58 0.85 8.19
N PHE A 106 14.25 1.75 9.12
CA PHE A 106 15.01 1.90 10.37
C PHE A 106 14.96 0.64 11.25
N GLN A 107 13.79 0.01 11.40
CA GLN A 107 13.65 -1.23 12.17
C GLN A 107 14.47 -2.37 11.55
N PHE A 108 14.43 -2.48 10.22
CA PHE A 108 15.23 -3.46 9.50
C PHE A 108 16.73 -3.23 9.70
N TYR A 109 17.20 -1.98 9.57
CA TYR A 109 18.60 -1.62 9.81
C TYR A 109 19.07 -1.99 11.23
N GLN A 110 18.27 -1.69 12.26
CA GLN A 110 18.58 -2.06 13.64
C GLN A 110 18.64 -3.59 13.83
N LEU A 111 17.73 -4.33 13.21
CA LEU A 111 17.74 -5.79 13.26
C LEU A 111 18.97 -6.36 12.56
N SER A 112 19.33 -5.85 11.38
CA SER A 112 20.55 -6.24 10.66
C SER A 112 21.80 -5.98 11.51
N LYS A 113 21.89 -4.82 12.16
CA LYS A 113 23.01 -4.48 13.04
C LYS A 113 23.17 -5.48 14.19
N ARG A 114 22.06 -5.86 14.84
CA ARG A 114 22.06 -6.89 15.90
C ARG A 114 22.47 -8.27 15.40
N LEU A 115 22.01 -8.66 14.22
CA LEU A 115 22.37 -9.95 13.62
C LEU A 115 23.85 -10.02 13.24
N LEU A 116 24.47 -8.89 12.92
CA LEU A 116 25.90 -8.77 12.61
C LEU A 116 26.79 -8.65 13.86
N GLY A 117 26.21 -8.60 15.07
CA GLY A 117 26.97 -8.54 16.32
C GLY A 117 27.65 -7.20 16.60
N GLU A 118 27.17 -6.10 15.99
CA GLU A 118 27.66 -4.74 16.24
C GLU A 118 26.96 -4.07 17.46
N GLU A 119 26.32 -4.86 18.33
CA GLU A 119 25.76 -4.50 19.64
C GLU A 119 26.17 -5.53 20.70
#